data_AF-A0A8C4WAT9-F1
#
_entry.id   AF-A0A8C4WAT9-F1
#
_cell.length_a   1.000
_cell.length_b   1.000
_cell.length_c   1.000
_cell.angle_alpha   90.00
_cell.angle_beta   90.00
_cell.angle_gamma   90.00
#
_symmetry.space_group_name_H-M   'P 1'
#
loop_
_entity.id
_entity.type
_entity.pdbx_description
1 polymer ?
#
loop_
_entity_poly.entity_id
_entity_poly.type
_entity_poly.pdbx_seq_one_letter_code
_entity_poly.pdbx_strand_id
1 'polypeptide(L)'
;MAIAKQRILRFGFRFLFFATFVLACDGQGGNKENGGPACYGGFDLYFILDKSGSVLHHWNEIYFFVEHLAHKFISPQLRMSFIVFSTRGSTLMRLTEDRDQIRQGLEELQKVLPGGDTYMHEGFERASEQIYYENVQGYRTASVIIALTDGELHEDLFFYAEREANRSRDLGATVYCVGVKDFNETQLARIADSKDHVFPVNDGFEALQGIIDSILKKSCIEILAAEPSSICAGESFQVVVRGNGFRHARNVDRVLCSFRINETVTINEKPFVVEDTYLLCPAPVLRETTLLMDSSHCICSVLLHTVILNVILQ
;
A
#
# COMPACT_ATOMS: atom_id res chain seq x y z
N MET A 1 43.80 77.71 -6.66
CA MET A 1 42.86 78.78 -6.28
C MET A 1 41.99 78.28 -5.13
N ALA A 2 42.26 78.77 -3.91
CA ALA A 2 41.31 79.29 -2.90
C ALA A 2 39.82 78.85 -3.00
N ILE A 3 39.06 78.44 -1.95
CA ILE A 3 38.99 78.89 -0.55
C ILE A 3 38.25 77.86 0.35
N ALA A 4 38.68 77.79 1.63
CA ALA A 4 38.04 77.53 2.94
C ALA A 4 36.53 77.16 3.05
N LYS A 5 36.00 76.54 4.12
CA LYS A 5 36.23 76.80 5.56
C LYS A 5 35.51 75.76 6.46
N GLN A 6 36.05 75.56 7.66
CA GLN A 6 35.63 74.70 8.77
C GLN A 6 34.18 74.87 9.29
N ARG A 7 33.64 73.82 9.93
CA ARG A 7 33.02 73.93 11.27
C ARG A 7 32.92 72.57 11.99
N ILE A 8 33.59 72.47 13.15
CA ILE A 8 33.38 71.47 14.19
C ILE A 8 32.74 72.20 15.36
N LEU A 9 31.61 71.71 15.91
CA LEU A 9 31.31 71.85 17.34
C LEU A 9 30.22 70.87 17.83
N ARG A 10 30.66 70.00 18.76
CA ARG A 10 30.05 69.37 19.95
C ARG A 10 28.52 69.30 20.11
N PHE A 11 28.04 68.12 20.53
CA PHE A 11 27.39 67.76 21.82
C PHE A 11 26.73 66.37 21.58
N GLY A 12 26.90 65.31 22.36
CA GLY A 12 26.54 65.15 23.77
C GLY A 12 25.84 63.79 23.95
N PHE A 13 26.43 62.95 24.80
CA PHE A 13 25.79 61.97 25.70
C PHE A 13 24.77 60.91 25.21
N ARG A 14 25.21 59.64 25.38
CA ARG A 14 24.49 58.41 25.78
C ARG A 14 22.96 58.45 25.80
N PHE A 15 22.31 57.56 25.05
CA PHE A 15 21.07 56.90 25.49
C PHE A 15 20.96 55.48 24.91
N LEU A 16 20.31 54.62 25.69
CA LEU A 16 20.27 53.15 25.67
C LEU A 16 20.03 52.49 24.29
N PHE A 17 20.81 51.43 24.00
CA PHE A 17 20.43 50.39 23.05
C PHE A 17 19.27 49.55 23.66
N PHE A 18 18.05 49.81 23.22
CA PHE A 18 16.97 48.82 23.29
C PHE A 18 17.03 47.98 22.01
N ALA A 19 17.53 46.75 22.12
CA ALA A 19 17.42 45.76 21.04
C ALA A 19 15.98 45.26 20.99
N THR A 20 15.16 45.84 20.10
CA THR A 20 13.91 45.23 19.66
C THR A 20 14.24 44.05 18.77
N PHE A 21 14.16 42.84 19.34
CA PHE A 21 14.20 41.59 18.61
C PHE A 21 12.88 41.45 17.84
N VAL A 22 12.85 41.95 16.60
CA VAL A 22 11.78 41.65 15.66
C VAL A 22 12.09 40.27 15.08
N LEU A 23 11.44 39.23 15.60
CA LEU A 23 11.39 37.92 14.95
C LEU A 23 10.58 38.06 13.66
N ALA A 24 11.27 38.38 12.57
CA ALA A 24 10.73 38.17 11.23
C ALA A 24 10.60 36.65 11.03
N CYS A 25 9.36 36.15 11.03
CA CYS A 25 9.08 34.81 10.54
C CYS A 25 9.31 34.82 9.03
N ASP A 26 10.49 34.39 8.62
CA ASP A 26 10.77 34.07 7.21
C ASP A 26 9.88 32.89 6.84
N GLY A 27 8.85 33.18 6.05
CA GLY A 27 7.92 32.20 5.50
C GLY A 27 8.62 31.37 4.44
N GLN A 28 9.43 30.42 4.87
CA GLN A 28 9.94 29.38 4.00
C GLN A 28 8.79 28.41 3.72
N GLY A 29 8.15 28.62 2.57
CA GLY A 29 7.18 27.72 1.97
C GLY A 29 7.84 26.37 1.70
N GLY A 30 7.88 25.52 2.74
CA GLY A 30 8.17 24.12 2.63
C GLY A 30 7.10 23.51 1.74
N ASN A 31 7.54 23.00 0.59
CA ASN A 31 6.74 22.18 -0.30
C ASN A 31 6.14 21.06 0.55
N LYS A 32 4.83 21.11 0.80
CA LYS A 32 4.10 20.00 1.41
C LYS A 32 4.20 18.86 0.41
N GLU A 33 5.19 17.98 0.58
CA GLU A 33 5.08 16.63 0.09
C GLU A 33 3.74 16.10 0.61
N ASN A 34 2.86 15.73 -0.32
CA ASN A 34 1.57 15.11 -0.03
C ASN A 34 1.81 13.71 0.57
N GLY A 35 2.30 13.67 1.81
CA GLY A 35 2.21 12.53 2.70
C GLY A 35 0.77 12.43 3.18
N GLY A 36 -0.13 11.97 2.29
CA GLY A 36 -1.42 11.45 2.74
C GLY A 36 -1.19 10.32 3.74
N PRO A 37 -2.14 10.04 4.65
CA PRO A 37 -1.98 8.96 5.62
C PRO A 37 -1.64 7.67 4.88
N ALA A 38 -0.43 7.15 5.10
CA ALA A 38 0.02 5.88 4.55
C ALA A 38 -0.83 4.80 5.21
N CYS A 39 -1.89 4.44 4.52
CA CYS A 39 -2.66 3.31 4.93
C CYS A 39 -1.93 2.03 4.49
N TYR A 40 -2.04 1.01 5.32
CA TYR A 40 -1.48 -0.31 5.08
C TYR A 40 -2.64 -1.20 4.59
N GLY A 41 -2.70 -1.40 3.29
CA GLY A 41 -3.52 -2.44 2.65
C GLY A 41 -2.63 -3.65 2.33
N GLY A 42 -3.10 -4.86 2.66
CA GLY A 42 -2.40 -6.09 2.35
C GLY A 42 -2.80 -6.62 0.97
N PHE A 43 -1.85 -6.73 0.06
CA PHE A 43 -2.08 -7.31 -1.26
C PHE A 43 -0.89 -8.18 -1.69
N ASP A 44 -1.19 -9.15 -2.54
CA ASP A 44 -0.26 -10.15 -3.01
C ASP A 44 0.11 -9.87 -4.46
N LEU A 45 1.41 -9.69 -4.71
CA LEU A 45 1.93 -9.33 -6.02
C LEU A 45 2.67 -10.52 -6.65
N TYR A 46 2.18 -11.01 -7.77
CA TYR A 46 2.76 -12.13 -8.49
C TYR A 46 3.42 -11.62 -9.77
N PHE A 47 4.75 -11.64 -9.82
CA PHE A 47 5.49 -11.33 -11.03
C PHE A 47 5.65 -12.60 -11.86
N ILE A 48 5.16 -12.57 -13.11
CA ILE A 48 5.35 -13.64 -14.08
C ILE A 48 6.28 -13.12 -15.17
N LEU A 49 7.52 -13.61 -15.18
CA LEU A 49 8.63 -13.01 -15.92
C LEU A 49 9.04 -13.90 -17.08
N ASP A 50 8.96 -13.36 -18.28
CA ASP A 50 9.45 -14.02 -19.48
C ASP A 50 10.98 -14.05 -19.47
N LYS A 51 11.54 -15.26 -19.49
CA LYS A 51 12.97 -15.51 -19.68
C LYS A 51 13.23 -16.36 -20.92
N SER A 52 12.34 -16.30 -21.92
CA SER A 52 12.51 -16.99 -23.20
C SER A 52 13.66 -16.40 -24.03
N GLY A 53 13.97 -17.04 -25.15
CA GLY A 53 15.04 -16.58 -26.04
C GLY A 53 14.76 -15.22 -26.70
N SER A 54 13.49 -14.84 -26.90
CA SER A 54 13.11 -13.60 -27.58
C SER A 54 13.47 -12.35 -26.76
N VAL A 55 13.51 -12.48 -25.43
CA VAL A 55 13.85 -11.40 -24.48
C VAL A 55 15.31 -11.41 -24.02
N LEU A 56 16.20 -12.18 -24.67
CA LEU A 56 17.61 -12.34 -24.24
C LEU A 56 18.36 -11.02 -24.02
N HIS A 57 18.17 -10.04 -24.90
CA HIS A 57 18.84 -8.74 -24.81
C HIS A 57 18.04 -7.70 -23.99
N HIS A 58 16.85 -8.07 -23.52
CA HIS A 58 15.93 -7.19 -22.79
C HIS A 58 15.68 -7.65 -21.34
N TRP A 59 16.33 -8.73 -20.88
CA TRP A 59 16.19 -9.22 -19.51
C TRP A 59 16.54 -8.17 -18.46
N ASN A 60 17.52 -7.31 -18.73
CA ASN A 60 17.87 -6.22 -17.82
C ASN A 60 16.70 -5.26 -17.62
N GLU A 61 15.90 -4.97 -18.65
CA GLU A 61 14.71 -4.12 -18.52
C GLU A 61 13.66 -4.78 -17.61
N ILE A 62 13.43 -6.09 -17.80
CA ILE A 62 12.52 -6.89 -16.96
C ILE A 62 13.01 -6.91 -15.50
N TYR A 63 14.29 -7.19 -15.28
CA TYR A 63 14.91 -7.23 -13.97
C TYR A 63 14.79 -5.88 -13.25
N PHE A 64 15.22 -4.80 -13.91
CA PHE A 64 15.19 -3.47 -13.31
C PHE A 64 13.76 -3.02 -13.00
N PHE A 65 12.80 -3.37 -13.86
CA PHE A 65 11.40 -3.10 -13.59
C PHE A 65 10.95 -3.74 -12.26
N VAL A 66 11.24 -5.03 -12.05
CA VAL A 66 10.89 -5.77 -10.83
C VAL A 66 11.65 -5.22 -9.62
N GLU A 67 12.95 -4.96 -9.75
CA GLU A 67 13.79 -4.41 -8.69
C GLU A 67 13.28 -3.04 -8.21
N HIS A 68 12.94 -2.15 -9.15
CA HIS A 68 12.43 -0.82 -8.82
C HIS A 68 11.09 -0.91 -8.06
N LEU A 69 10.15 -1.76 -8.49
CA LEU A 69 8.90 -1.95 -7.76
C LEU A 69 9.14 -2.57 -6.38
N ALA A 70 9.98 -3.59 -6.28
CA ALA A 70 10.29 -4.24 -5.01
C ALA A 70 10.94 -3.28 -3.99
N HIS A 71 11.77 -2.35 -4.46
CA HIS A 71 12.37 -1.30 -3.62
C HIS A 71 11.40 -0.17 -3.27
N LYS A 72 10.50 0.20 -4.19
CA LYS A 72 9.50 1.24 -3.95
C LYS A 72 8.51 0.83 -2.86
N PHE A 73 8.10 -0.44 -2.86
CA PHE A 73 7.11 -0.93 -1.91
C PHE A 73 7.77 -1.68 -0.75
N ILE A 74 7.97 -0.96 0.36
CA ILE A 74 8.58 -1.46 1.59
C ILE A 74 7.51 -1.81 2.64
N SER A 75 6.23 -1.68 2.31
CA SER A 75 5.14 -1.99 3.25
C SER A 75 5.23 -3.46 3.69
N PRO A 76 5.25 -3.74 5.00
CA PRO A 76 5.27 -5.12 5.51
C PRO A 76 3.99 -5.88 5.19
N GLN A 77 2.94 -5.19 4.75
CA GLN A 77 1.71 -5.82 4.31
C GLN A 77 1.72 -6.28 2.86
N LEU A 78 2.71 -5.87 2.07
CA LEU A 78 2.89 -6.34 0.70
C LEU A 78 3.65 -7.66 0.70
N ARG A 79 3.08 -8.67 0.06
CA ARG A 79 3.78 -9.91 -0.26
C ARG A 79 4.05 -9.96 -1.75
N MET A 80 5.18 -10.55 -2.14
CA MET A 80 5.48 -10.76 -3.55
C MET A 80 6.00 -12.15 -3.85
N SER A 81 5.74 -12.63 -5.06
CA SER A 81 6.27 -13.88 -5.62
C SER A 81 6.94 -13.58 -6.95
N PHE A 82 8.07 -14.24 -7.20
CA PHE A 82 8.77 -14.20 -8.48
C PHE A 82 8.62 -15.54 -9.18
N ILE A 83 7.97 -15.51 -10.35
CA ILE A 83 7.76 -16.65 -11.23
C ILE A 83 8.46 -16.33 -12.53
N VAL A 84 9.25 -17.28 -13.04
CA VAL A 84 9.91 -17.17 -14.33
C VAL A 84 9.40 -18.24 -15.27
N PHE A 85 9.25 -17.93 -16.55
CA PHE A 85 8.86 -18.91 -17.55
C PHE A 85 9.72 -18.83 -18.81
N SER A 86 9.98 -19.99 -19.40
CA SER A 86 10.40 -20.09 -20.79
C SER A 86 9.84 -21.37 -21.40
N THR A 87 10.64 -22.40 -21.67
CA THR A 87 10.11 -23.74 -22.05
C THR A 87 9.30 -24.37 -20.92
N ARG A 88 9.52 -23.93 -19.67
CA ARG A 88 8.74 -24.31 -18.48
C ARG A 88 8.55 -23.11 -17.55
N GLY A 89 7.49 -23.12 -16.75
CA GLY A 89 7.21 -22.15 -15.70
C GLY A 89 7.61 -22.65 -14.32
N SER A 90 8.38 -21.85 -13.59
CA SER A 90 8.87 -22.18 -12.24
C SER A 90 8.76 -20.99 -11.29
N THR A 91 8.34 -21.26 -10.06
CA THR A 91 8.39 -20.28 -8.96
C THR A 91 9.81 -20.17 -8.44
N LEU A 92 10.50 -19.06 -8.76
CA LEU A 92 11.82 -18.74 -8.27
C LEU A 92 11.76 -18.33 -6.79
N MET A 93 10.77 -17.51 -6.45
CA MET A 93 10.49 -17.10 -5.07
C MET A 93 8.99 -17.23 -4.80
N ARG A 94 8.63 -18.03 -3.80
CA ARG A 94 7.24 -18.14 -3.34
C ARG A 94 6.77 -16.84 -2.71
N LEU A 95 5.47 -16.65 -2.65
CA LEU A 95 4.84 -15.49 -2.02
C LEU A 95 5.35 -15.30 -0.59
N THR A 96 5.93 -14.13 -0.30
CA THR A 96 6.50 -13.80 1.00
C THR A 96 6.46 -12.30 1.28
N GLU A 97 6.34 -11.92 2.56
CA GLU A 97 6.56 -10.56 3.07
C GLU A 97 8.01 -10.37 3.60
N ASP A 98 8.78 -11.45 3.70
CA ASP A 98 10.15 -11.43 4.23
C ASP A 98 11.10 -10.70 3.26
N ARG A 99 11.63 -9.56 3.70
CA ARG A 99 12.52 -8.70 2.90
C ARG A 99 13.87 -9.36 2.62
N ASP A 100 14.36 -10.25 3.47
CA ASP A 100 15.60 -10.96 3.21
C ASP A 100 15.43 -12.02 2.13
N GLN A 101 14.26 -12.66 2.08
CA GLN A 101 13.90 -13.56 0.98
C GLN A 101 13.69 -12.79 -0.32
N ILE A 102 13.02 -11.63 -0.28
CA ILE A 102 12.84 -10.76 -1.45
C ILE A 102 14.19 -10.31 -2.02
N ARG A 103 15.12 -9.88 -1.15
CA ARG A 103 16.48 -9.51 -1.56
C ARG A 103 17.20 -10.69 -2.24
N GLN A 104 17.12 -11.89 -1.67
CA GLN A 104 17.71 -13.09 -2.26
C GLN A 104 17.06 -13.44 -3.60
N GLY A 105 15.73 -13.33 -3.70
CA GLY A 105 14.99 -13.54 -4.95
C GLY A 105 15.39 -12.57 -6.05
N LEU A 106 15.64 -11.29 -5.72
CA LEU A 106 16.19 -10.31 -6.66
C LEU A 106 17.61 -10.67 -7.09
N GLU A 107 18.48 -11.08 -6.17
CA GLU A 107 19.85 -11.54 -6.49
C GLU A 107 19.86 -12.78 -7.39
N GLU A 108 18.87 -13.66 -7.26
CA GLU A 108 18.68 -14.81 -8.15
C GLU A 108 18.13 -14.40 -9.51
N LEU A 109 17.13 -13.50 -9.55
CA LEU A 109 16.59 -12.95 -10.80
C LEU A 109 17.67 -12.26 -11.64
N GLN A 110 18.59 -11.53 -11.00
CA GLN A 110 19.70 -10.87 -11.69
C GLN A 110 20.60 -11.86 -12.44
N LYS A 111 20.70 -13.11 -11.95
CA LYS A 111 21.56 -14.15 -12.51
C LYS A 111 20.86 -15.04 -13.55
N VAL A 112 19.57 -14.80 -13.81
CA VAL A 112 18.81 -15.58 -14.80
C VAL A 112 19.42 -15.38 -16.18
N LEU A 113 19.59 -16.50 -16.88
CA LEU A 113 20.01 -16.51 -18.28
C LEU A 113 18.77 -16.80 -19.14
N PRO A 114 18.31 -15.84 -19.94
CA PRO A 114 17.17 -16.07 -20.84
C PRO A 114 17.49 -17.10 -21.90
N GLY A 115 16.47 -17.88 -22.29
CA GLY A 115 16.55 -18.93 -23.29
C GLY A 115 15.41 -19.93 -23.20
N GLY A 116 15.17 -20.62 -24.31
CA GLY A 116 14.04 -21.53 -24.49
C GLY A 116 12.83 -20.85 -25.11
N ASP A 117 11.71 -21.57 -25.10
CA ASP A 117 10.44 -21.16 -25.71
C ASP A 117 9.62 -20.26 -24.76
N THR A 118 8.37 -19.95 -25.10
CA THR A 118 7.55 -18.93 -24.40
C THR A 118 6.26 -19.54 -23.82
N TYR A 119 6.38 -20.52 -22.90
CA TYR A 119 5.25 -21.22 -22.27
C TYR A 119 4.64 -20.40 -21.10
N MET A 120 4.12 -19.22 -21.44
CA MET A 120 3.57 -18.25 -20.47
C MET A 120 2.44 -18.81 -19.60
N HIS A 121 1.64 -19.74 -20.14
CA HIS A 121 0.58 -20.42 -19.38
C HIS A 121 1.11 -21.15 -18.15
N GLU A 122 2.31 -21.77 -18.21
CA GLU A 122 2.90 -22.40 -17.03
C GLU A 122 3.26 -21.37 -15.96
N GLY A 123 3.58 -20.13 -16.34
CA GLY A 123 3.77 -19.03 -15.40
C GLY A 123 2.48 -18.69 -14.66
N PHE A 124 1.36 -18.60 -15.39
CA PHE A 124 0.03 -18.38 -14.79
C PHE A 124 -0.41 -19.54 -13.91
N GLU A 125 -0.10 -20.78 -14.28
CA GLU A 125 -0.37 -21.94 -13.42
C GLU A 125 0.34 -21.80 -12.07
N ARG A 126 1.63 -21.44 -12.06
CA ARG A 126 2.38 -21.24 -10.79
C ARG A 126 1.81 -20.10 -9.94
N ALA A 127 1.24 -19.06 -10.56
CA ALA A 127 0.55 -17.99 -9.83
C ALA A 127 -0.79 -18.47 -9.27
N SER A 128 -1.63 -19.10 -10.12
CA SER A 128 -2.92 -19.67 -9.76
C SER A 128 -2.82 -20.69 -8.62
N GLU A 129 -1.79 -21.54 -8.63
CA GLU A 129 -1.52 -22.50 -7.54
C GLU A 129 -1.31 -21.81 -6.19
N GLN A 130 -0.56 -20.70 -6.16
CA GLN A 130 -0.33 -19.93 -4.95
C GLN A 130 -1.59 -19.19 -4.51
N ILE A 131 -2.29 -18.51 -5.44
CA ILE A 131 -3.55 -17.80 -5.14
C ILE A 131 -4.60 -18.75 -4.56
N TYR A 132 -4.75 -19.94 -5.16
CA TYR A 132 -5.67 -20.96 -4.65
C TYR A 132 -5.33 -21.37 -3.22
N TYR A 133 -4.05 -21.60 -2.93
CA TYR A 133 -3.60 -21.95 -1.58
C TYR A 133 -3.91 -20.85 -0.57
N GLU A 134 -3.64 -19.58 -0.90
CA GLU A 134 -3.94 -18.44 -0.03
C GLU A 134 -5.44 -18.26 0.22
N ASN A 135 -6.27 -18.42 -0.82
CA ASN A 135 -7.73 -18.37 -0.72
C ASN A 135 -8.29 -19.46 0.21
N VAL A 136 -7.76 -20.68 0.16
CA VAL A 136 -8.18 -21.80 1.03
C VAL A 136 -7.85 -21.52 2.50
N GLN A 137 -6.78 -20.78 2.78
CA GLN A 137 -6.41 -20.39 4.16
C GLN A 137 -7.30 -19.26 4.73
N GLY A 138 -8.28 -18.79 3.95
CA GLY A 138 -9.23 -17.74 4.37
C GLY A 138 -8.66 -16.33 4.31
N TYR A 139 -7.47 -16.16 3.70
CA TYR A 139 -6.91 -14.84 3.44
C TYR A 139 -7.50 -14.28 2.16
N ARG A 140 -8.45 -13.35 2.27
CA ARG A 140 -9.06 -12.71 1.09
C ARG A 140 -8.27 -11.46 0.74
N THR A 141 -7.07 -11.65 0.21
CA THR A 141 -6.16 -10.59 -0.21
C THR A 141 -6.44 -10.16 -1.64
N ALA A 142 -6.24 -8.87 -1.94
CA ALA A 142 -6.20 -8.42 -3.33
C ALA A 142 -5.00 -9.09 -4.00
N SER A 143 -5.25 -9.95 -5.00
CA SER A 143 -4.20 -10.63 -5.76
C SER A 143 -3.97 -9.89 -7.08
N VAL A 144 -2.72 -9.51 -7.34
CA VAL A 144 -2.33 -8.76 -8.54
C VAL A 144 -1.25 -9.54 -9.26
N ILE A 145 -1.48 -9.87 -10.53
CA ILE A 145 -0.50 -10.51 -11.40
C ILE A 145 0.08 -9.43 -12.32
N ILE A 146 1.40 -9.32 -12.38
CA ILE A 146 2.11 -8.51 -13.37
C ILE A 146 2.93 -9.46 -14.25
N ALA A 147 2.49 -9.67 -15.48
CA ALA A 147 3.19 -10.46 -16.47
C ALA A 147 4.09 -9.56 -17.33
N LEU A 148 5.40 -9.84 -17.37
CA LEU A 148 6.37 -9.14 -18.22
C LEU A 148 6.79 -10.05 -19.37
N THR A 149 6.52 -9.65 -20.61
CA THR A 149 6.80 -10.43 -21.82
C THR A 149 6.83 -9.50 -23.04
N ASP A 150 7.46 -9.93 -24.13
CA ASP A 150 7.32 -9.28 -25.44
C ASP A 150 6.02 -9.69 -26.16
N GLY A 151 5.26 -10.64 -25.62
CA GLY A 151 3.98 -11.07 -26.19
C GLY A 151 4.10 -11.75 -27.56
N GLU A 152 5.30 -12.23 -27.93
CA GLU A 152 5.51 -13.01 -29.16
C GLU A 152 5.12 -14.50 -28.93
N LEU A 153 3.84 -14.75 -28.68
CA LEU A 153 3.31 -16.10 -28.49
C LEU A 153 2.81 -16.71 -29.80
N HIS A 154 3.18 -17.97 -30.06
CA HIS A 154 2.53 -18.78 -31.09
C HIS A 154 1.05 -19.03 -30.77
N GLU A 155 0.22 -19.24 -31.78
CA GLU A 155 -1.25 -19.31 -31.66
C GLU A 155 -1.73 -20.32 -30.60
N ASP A 156 -1.15 -21.53 -30.56
CA ASP A 156 -1.48 -22.54 -29.55
C ASP A 156 -1.07 -22.12 -28.13
N LEU A 157 0.12 -21.54 -27.97
CA LEU A 157 0.62 -21.07 -26.67
C LEU A 157 -0.19 -19.88 -26.15
N PHE A 158 -0.63 -19.02 -27.06
CA PHE A 158 -1.48 -17.89 -26.77
C PHE A 158 -2.86 -18.34 -26.25
N PHE A 159 -3.46 -19.36 -26.87
CA PHE A 159 -4.73 -19.95 -26.39
C PHE A 159 -4.60 -20.45 -24.95
N TYR A 160 -3.52 -21.17 -24.63
CA TYR A 160 -3.29 -21.64 -23.26
C TYR A 160 -3.02 -20.50 -22.28
N ALA A 161 -2.27 -19.47 -22.70
CA ALA A 161 -2.00 -18.31 -21.85
C ALA A 161 -3.28 -17.55 -21.49
N GLU A 162 -4.16 -17.31 -22.48
CA GLU A 162 -5.47 -16.70 -22.24
C GLU A 162 -6.33 -17.55 -21.29
N ARG A 163 -6.33 -18.88 -21.46
CA ARG A 163 -7.09 -19.79 -20.58
C ARG A 163 -6.60 -19.72 -19.14
N GLU A 164 -5.30 -19.80 -18.89
CA GLU A 164 -4.77 -19.77 -17.51
C GLU A 164 -4.86 -18.36 -16.91
N ALA A 165 -4.81 -17.29 -17.72
CA ALA A 165 -5.09 -15.93 -17.24
C ALA A 165 -6.56 -15.77 -16.80
N ASN A 166 -7.52 -16.31 -17.58
CA ASN A 166 -8.92 -16.36 -17.16
C ASN A 166 -9.10 -17.11 -15.84
N ARG A 167 -8.41 -18.25 -15.68
CA ARG A 167 -8.44 -19.02 -14.44
C ARG A 167 -7.91 -18.22 -13.24
N SER A 168 -6.81 -17.48 -13.41
CA SER A 168 -6.32 -16.58 -12.36
C SER A 168 -7.34 -15.50 -12.00
N ARG A 169 -8.06 -14.94 -12.99
CA ARG A 169 -9.17 -14.00 -12.75
C ARG A 169 -10.33 -14.62 -11.99
N ASP A 170 -10.70 -15.86 -12.32
CA ASP A 170 -11.75 -16.61 -11.60
C ASP A 170 -11.38 -16.85 -10.13
N LEU A 171 -10.08 -16.93 -9.82
CA LEU A 171 -9.56 -16.99 -8.45
C LEU A 171 -9.50 -15.63 -7.74
N GLY A 172 -9.91 -14.54 -8.41
CA GLY A 172 -9.98 -13.20 -7.86
C GLY A 172 -8.74 -12.33 -8.11
N ALA A 173 -7.83 -12.74 -8.99
CA ALA A 173 -6.68 -11.92 -9.36
C ALA A 173 -7.00 -10.89 -10.45
N THR A 174 -6.35 -9.73 -10.37
CA THR A 174 -6.29 -8.74 -11.45
C THR A 174 -5.01 -8.94 -12.25
N VAL A 175 -5.11 -9.04 -13.58
CA VAL A 175 -3.97 -9.33 -14.46
C VAL A 175 -3.55 -8.07 -15.23
N TYR A 176 -2.30 -7.69 -15.04
CA TYR A 176 -1.58 -6.67 -15.79
C TYR A 176 -0.54 -7.30 -16.70
N CYS A 177 -0.36 -6.72 -17.89
CA CYS A 177 0.71 -7.10 -18.80
C CYS A 177 1.63 -5.91 -19.08
N VAL A 178 2.93 -6.11 -18.93
CA VAL A 178 3.96 -5.15 -19.29
C VAL A 178 4.69 -5.68 -20.51
N GLY A 179 4.50 -4.99 -21.61
CA GLY A 179 5.10 -5.30 -22.89
C GLY A 179 6.55 -4.83 -22.97
N VAL A 180 7.45 -5.74 -23.28
CA VAL A 180 8.88 -5.46 -23.54
C VAL A 180 9.08 -5.39 -25.05
N LYS A 181 10.04 -4.58 -25.55
CA LYS A 181 10.32 -4.44 -27.00
C LYS A 181 9.07 -4.00 -27.79
N ASP A 182 8.86 -4.55 -28.99
CA ASP A 182 7.76 -4.28 -29.93
C ASP A 182 6.62 -5.28 -29.70
N PHE A 183 6.04 -5.25 -28.50
CA PHE A 183 5.04 -6.23 -28.11
C PHE A 183 3.71 -6.09 -28.87
N ASN A 184 2.99 -7.21 -28.97
CA ASN A 184 1.66 -7.20 -29.56
C ASN A 184 0.59 -6.80 -28.51
N GLU A 185 0.26 -5.51 -28.47
CA GLU A 185 -0.74 -4.95 -27.54
C GLU A 185 -2.09 -5.68 -27.61
N THR A 186 -2.53 -6.12 -28.79
CA THR A 186 -3.82 -6.80 -28.96
C THR A 186 -3.81 -8.19 -28.33
N GLN A 187 -2.69 -8.91 -28.41
CA GLN A 187 -2.53 -10.19 -27.72
C GLN A 187 -2.47 -9.98 -26.21
N LEU A 188 -1.63 -9.06 -25.74
CA LEU A 188 -1.52 -8.79 -24.30
C LEU A 188 -2.83 -8.31 -23.68
N ALA A 189 -3.65 -7.53 -24.41
CA ALA A 189 -4.95 -7.07 -23.94
C ALA A 189 -5.98 -8.19 -23.72
N ARG A 190 -5.81 -9.35 -24.35
CA ARG A 190 -6.66 -10.54 -24.11
C ARG A 190 -6.21 -11.34 -22.89
N ILE A 191 -4.92 -11.26 -22.56
CA ILE A 191 -4.34 -11.90 -21.37
C ILE A 191 -4.63 -11.04 -20.13
N ALA A 192 -4.40 -9.73 -20.23
CA ALA A 192 -4.73 -8.76 -19.19
C ALA A 192 -6.25 -8.63 -18.98
N ASP A 193 -6.66 -7.97 -17.91
CA ASP A 193 -8.08 -7.74 -17.60
C ASP A 193 -8.79 -6.87 -18.65
N SER A 194 -8.07 -5.86 -19.17
CA SER A 194 -8.53 -5.01 -20.27
C SER A 194 -7.35 -4.38 -20.99
N LYS A 195 -7.63 -3.67 -22.08
CA LYS A 195 -6.62 -2.87 -22.79
C LYS A 195 -5.94 -1.84 -21.88
N ASP A 196 -6.65 -1.29 -20.89
CA ASP A 196 -6.11 -0.33 -19.92
C ASP A 196 -5.17 -0.98 -18.89
N HIS A 197 -5.05 -2.31 -18.90
CA HIS A 197 -4.14 -3.09 -18.03
C HIS A 197 -2.87 -3.53 -18.77
N VAL A 198 -2.62 -2.97 -19.97
CA VAL A 198 -1.43 -3.23 -20.77
C VAL A 198 -0.58 -1.97 -20.82
N PHE A 199 0.71 -2.10 -20.49
CA PHE A 199 1.65 -0.99 -20.49
C PHE A 199 2.94 -1.36 -21.22
N PRO A 200 3.56 -0.44 -21.99
CA PRO A 200 4.93 -0.65 -22.46
C PRO A 200 5.90 -0.61 -21.26
N VAL A 201 7.03 -1.31 -21.28
CA VAL A 201 7.98 -1.35 -20.14
C VAL A 201 8.55 0.04 -19.79
N ASN A 202 8.75 0.90 -20.80
CA ASN A 202 9.32 2.24 -20.63
C ASN A 202 8.38 3.19 -19.87
N ASP A 203 7.08 3.21 -20.21
CA ASP A 203 6.07 4.03 -19.50
C ASP A 203 5.40 3.25 -18.36
N GLY A 204 5.58 1.93 -18.37
CA GLY A 204 4.89 0.99 -17.51
C GLY A 204 5.30 1.12 -16.06
N PHE A 205 6.51 1.61 -15.77
CA PHE A 205 6.90 1.89 -14.39
C PHE A 205 6.04 3.01 -13.78
N GLU A 206 5.91 4.17 -14.44
CA GLU A 206 5.11 5.28 -13.92
C GLU A 206 3.61 4.93 -13.87
N ALA A 207 3.11 4.25 -14.92
CA ALA A 207 1.72 3.81 -14.98
C ALA A 207 1.40 2.78 -13.88
N LEU A 208 2.23 1.75 -13.71
CA LEU A 208 2.03 0.73 -12.68
C LEU A 208 2.32 1.27 -11.29
N GLN A 209 3.20 2.25 -11.12
CA GLN A 209 3.32 2.93 -9.85
C GLN A 209 2.00 3.62 -9.49
N GLY A 210 1.39 4.39 -10.40
CA GLY A 210 0.10 5.04 -10.15
C GLY A 210 -1.02 4.04 -9.87
N ILE A 211 -1.02 2.90 -10.56
CA ILE A 211 -2.01 1.83 -10.38
C ILE A 211 -1.79 1.10 -9.07
N ILE A 212 -0.57 0.71 -8.73
CA ILE A 212 -0.26 0.05 -7.46
C ILE A 212 -0.52 1.02 -6.31
N ASP A 213 -0.20 2.31 -6.44
CA ASP A 213 -0.57 3.34 -5.47
C ASP A 213 -2.10 3.46 -5.32
N SER A 214 -2.85 3.30 -6.41
CA SER A 214 -4.32 3.26 -6.40
C SER A 214 -4.86 1.96 -5.77
N ILE A 215 -4.26 0.81 -6.05
CA ILE A 215 -4.59 -0.49 -5.44
C ILE A 215 -4.27 -0.44 -3.96
N LEU A 216 -3.13 0.12 -3.56
CA LEU A 216 -2.77 0.39 -2.18
C LEU A 216 -3.85 1.24 -1.52
N LYS A 217 -4.24 2.38 -2.12
CA LYS A 217 -5.31 3.25 -1.59
C LYS A 217 -6.68 2.58 -1.53
N LYS A 218 -6.99 1.63 -2.41
CA LYS A 218 -8.29 0.90 -2.43
C LYS A 218 -8.32 -0.34 -1.53
N SER A 219 -7.21 -1.06 -1.42
CA SER A 219 -7.00 -2.18 -0.48
C SER A 219 -6.80 -1.69 0.95
N CYS A 220 -6.76 -0.38 1.10
CA CYS A 220 -6.48 0.31 2.31
C CYS A 220 -7.69 0.41 3.23
N ILE A 221 -7.49 0.00 4.49
CA ILE A 221 -8.47 0.26 5.52
C ILE A 221 -8.24 1.67 6.07
N GLU A 222 -9.16 2.56 5.74
CA GLU A 222 -9.17 3.94 6.23
C GLU A 222 -10.25 4.07 7.29
N ILE A 223 -9.89 4.49 8.50
CA ILE A 223 -10.87 4.87 9.53
C ILE A 223 -11.13 6.36 9.38
N LEU A 224 -12.35 6.72 9.01
CA LEU A 224 -12.76 8.11 8.80
C LEU A 224 -13.34 8.72 10.07
N ALA A 225 -14.12 7.96 10.83
CA ALA A 225 -14.77 8.42 12.04
C ALA A 225 -15.16 7.25 12.97
N ALA A 226 -15.34 7.55 14.25
CA ALA A 226 -15.96 6.65 15.21
C ALA A 226 -17.08 7.41 15.95
N GLU A 227 -18.28 6.84 15.96
CA GLU A 227 -19.49 7.42 16.56
C GLU A 227 -20.07 6.49 17.64
N PRO A 228 -20.53 7.00 18.79
CA PRO A 228 -20.50 8.42 19.21
C PRO A 228 -19.10 8.85 19.68
N SER A 229 -18.77 10.15 19.60
CA SER A 229 -17.46 10.69 19.99
C SER A 229 -17.28 10.88 21.51
N SER A 230 -18.37 10.78 22.27
CA SER A 230 -18.41 10.79 23.74
C SER A 230 -19.37 9.73 24.26
N ILE A 231 -19.02 9.14 25.41
CA ILE A 231 -19.73 7.98 25.97
C ILE A 231 -19.96 8.16 27.47
N CYS A 232 -21.05 7.58 27.97
CA CYS A 232 -21.41 7.58 29.39
C CYS A 232 -20.74 6.44 30.17
N ALA A 233 -20.26 6.73 31.38
CA ALA A 233 -19.75 5.70 32.27
C ALA A 233 -20.92 4.86 32.82
N GLY A 234 -20.71 3.55 32.98
CA GLY A 234 -21.72 2.63 33.52
C GLY A 234 -22.79 2.16 32.53
N GLU A 235 -22.85 2.69 31.30
CA GLU A 235 -23.78 2.25 30.27
C GLU A 235 -23.10 1.39 29.19
N SER A 236 -23.86 0.50 28.55
CA SER A 236 -23.42 -0.24 27.36
C SER A 236 -23.77 0.55 26.10
N PHE A 237 -22.81 0.72 25.19
CA PHE A 237 -23.02 1.38 23.91
C PHE A 237 -22.37 0.59 22.78
N GLN A 238 -22.76 0.92 21.54
CA GLN A 238 -22.16 0.40 20.33
C GLN A 238 -21.38 1.54 19.66
N VAL A 239 -20.17 1.25 19.20
CA VAL A 239 -19.38 2.20 18.42
C VAL A 239 -19.47 1.82 16.95
N VAL A 240 -19.95 2.77 16.15
CA VAL A 240 -19.93 2.68 14.70
C VAL A 240 -18.61 3.27 14.22
N VAL A 241 -17.73 2.44 13.65
CA VAL A 241 -16.53 2.91 12.99
C VAL A 241 -16.87 3.08 11.52
N ARG A 242 -16.80 4.30 11.00
CA ARG A 242 -16.97 4.58 9.57
C ARG A 242 -15.61 4.65 8.91
N GLY A 243 -15.53 4.13 7.69
CA GLY A 243 -14.28 4.00 7.00
C GLY A 243 -14.45 3.45 5.59
N ASN A 244 -13.36 3.02 5.00
CA ASN A 244 -13.32 2.34 3.71
C ASN A 244 -12.47 1.08 3.85
N GLY A 245 -12.78 0.04 3.08
CA GLY A 245 -11.90 -1.11 2.90
C GLY A 245 -12.01 -2.20 3.97
N PHE A 246 -12.91 -2.11 4.96
CA PHE A 246 -12.92 -3.04 6.11
C PHE A 246 -13.12 -4.52 5.73
N ARG A 247 -13.74 -4.81 4.57
CA ARG A 247 -13.88 -6.19 4.05
C ARG A 247 -12.65 -6.68 3.31
N HIS A 248 -11.72 -5.79 2.99
CA HIS A 248 -10.44 -6.10 2.36
C HIS A 248 -9.34 -6.42 3.40
N ALA A 249 -9.71 -6.51 4.69
CA ALA A 249 -8.84 -7.04 5.72
C ALA A 249 -8.40 -8.47 5.35
N ARG A 250 -7.09 -8.76 5.53
CA ARG A 250 -6.49 -10.09 5.27
C ARG A 250 -7.39 -11.21 5.79
N ASN A 251 -7.93 -11.06 7.00
CA ASN A 251 -8.95 -11.94 7.55
C ASN A 251 -10.03 -11.15 8.30
N VAL A 252 -11.26 -11.13 7.76
CA VAL A 252 -12.41 -10.42 8.34
C VAL A 252 -12.74 -10.94 9.76
N ASP A 253 -12.49 -12.22 10.05
CA ASP A 253 -12.75 -12.83 11.37
C ASP A 253 -11.71 -12.46 12.43
N ARG A 254 -10.59 -11.85 12.01
CA ARG A 254 -9.51 -11.34 12.87
C ARG A 254 -9.58 -9.83 13.10
N VAL A 255 -10.57 -9.16 12.52
CA VAL A 255 -10.84 -7.74 12.80
C VAL A 255 -11.22 -7.61 14.27
N LEU A 256 -10.47 -6.79 15.00
CA LEU A 256 -10.72 -6.50 16.41
C LEU A 256 -10.90 -5.00 16.63
N CYS A 257 -11.90 -4.65 17.41
CA CYS A 257 -12.12 -3.32 17.95
C CYS A 257 -11.28 -3.20 19.23
N SER A 258 -10.14 -2.50 19.14
CA SER A 258 -9.22 -2.30 20.26
C SER A 258 -9.48 -0.96 20.92
N PHE A 259 -10.04 -0.97 22.12
CA PHE A 259 -10.29 0.20 22.95
C PHE A 259 -9.10 0.45 23.89
N ARG A 260 -8.36 1.55 23.68
CA ARG A 260 -7.26 1.96 24.55
C ARG A 260 -7.71 3.01 25.56
N ILE A 261 -7.93 2.60 26.81
CA ILE A 261 -8.44 3.43 27.91
C ILE A 261 -7.26 4.00 28.72
N ASN A 262 -7.25 5.31 28.97
CA ASN A 262 -6.24 6.00 29.78
C ASN A 262 -4.79 5.67 29.39
N GLU A 263 -4.55 5.44 28.09
CA GLU A 263 -3.25 5.10 27.49
C GLU A 263 -2.54 3.84 28.03
N THR A 264 -3.15 3.12 28.97
CA THR A 264 -2.50 2.05 29.75
C THR A 264 -3.22 0.71 29.62
N VAL A 265 -4.52 0.72 29.37
CA VAL A 265 -5.33 -0.50 29.25
C VAL A 265 -5.87 -0.63 27.84
N THR A 266 -5.64 -1.78 27.20
CA THR A 266 -6.20 -2.11 25.89
C THR A 266 -7.17 -3.27 26.02
N ILE A 267 -8.40 -3.07 25.56
CA ILE A 267 -9.44 -4.10 25.52
C ILE A 267 -9.79 -4.37 24.07
N ASN A 268 -9.76 -5.64 23.68
CA ASN A 268 -10.07 -6.07 22.32
C ASN A 268 -11.42 -6.77 22.30
N GLU A 269 -12.33 -6.29 21.46
CA GLU A 269 -13.64 -6.90 21.24
C GLU A 269 -13.83 -7.26 19.77
N LYS A 270 -14.61 -8.31 19.51
CA LYS A 270 -14.99 -8.65 18.13
C LYS A 270 -16.16 -7.77 17.67
N PRO A 271 -16.10 -7.19 16.46
CA PRO A 271 -17.22 -6.45 15.89
C PRO A 271 -18.42 -7.38 15.68
N PHE A 272 -19.62 -6.84 15.88
CA PHE A 272 -20.88 -7.50 15.55
C PHE A 272 -21.11 -7.58 14.03
N VAL A 273 -20.67 -6.55 13.30
CA VAL A 273 -20.86 -6.43 11.86
C VAL A 273 -19.59 -5.85 11.24
N VAL A 274 -19.18 -6.45 10.11
CA VAL A 274 -18.10 -5.95 9.27
C VAL A 274 -18.62 -5.72 7.85
N GLU A 275 -18.92 -4.46 7.54
CA GLU A 275 -19.23 -4.01 6.18
C GLU A 275 -18.06 -3.22 5.62
N ASP A 276 -18.01 -3.06 4.29
CA ASP A 276 -16.84 -2.42 3.67
C ASP A 276 -16.64 -0.96 4.10
N THR A 277 -17.74 -0.28 4.43
CA THR A 277 -17.74 1.14 4.81
C THR A 277 -17.97 1.38 6.31
N TYR A 278 -18.30 0.35 7.09
CA TYR A 278 -18.46 0.51 8.54
C TYR A 278 -18.28 -0.79 9.34
N LEU A 279 -17.87 -0.62 10.61
CA LEU A 279 -17.82 -1.66 11.63
C LEU A 279 -18.80 -1.32 12.76
N LEU A 280 -19.47 -2.31 13.33
CA LEU A 280 -20.22 -2.19 14.58
C LEU A 280 -19.46 -2.88 15.70
N CYS A 281 -18.85 -2.10 16.59
CA CYS A 281 -18.06 -2.60 17.71
C CYS A 281 -18.88 -2.57 19.02
N PRO A 282 -18.99 -3.68 19.75
CA PRO A 282 -19.44 -3.61 21.14
C PRO A 282 -18.41 -2.87 21.97
N ALA A 283 -18.85 -1.86 22.71
CA ALA A 283 -17.94 -1.16 23.59
C ALA A 283 -17.92 -1.79 24.99
N PRO A 284 -16.74 -1.83 25.64
CA PRO A 284 -16.62 -2.31 27.01
C PRO A 284 -17.29 -1.33 27.98
N VAL A 285 -17.95 -1.87 29.01
CA VAL A 285 -18.56 -1.06 30.07
C VAL A 285 -17.46 -0.45 30.94
N LEU A 286 -17.32 0.87 30.87
CA LEU A 286 -16.37 1.62 31.69
C LEU A 286 -16.96 1.85 33.08
N ARG A 287 -16.27 1.37 34.12
CA ARG A 287 -16.64 1.67 35.52
C ARG A 287 -15.92 2.92 35.96
N GLU A 288 -16.64 3.83 36.62
CA GLU A 288 -16.09 5.03 37.26
C GLU A 288 -15.02 4.63 38.29
N THR A 289 -13.76 4.69 37.91
CA THR A 289 -12.68 4.81 38.89
C THR A 289 -12.03 6.16 38.71
N THR A 290 -12.35 7.04 39.67
CA THR A 290 -11.68 8.29 40.03
C THR A 290 -11.58 9.36 38.94
N LEU A 291 -12.71 9.87 38.47
CA LEU A 291 -12.77 11.24 37.93
C LEU A 291 -13.76 12.03 38.79
N LEU A 292 -13.24 13.01 39.54
CA LEU A 292 -14.00 14.00 40.26
C LEU A 292 -14.78 14.84 39.25
N MET A 293 -16.12 14.75 39.19
CA MET A 293 -16.92 15.86 38.68
C MET A 293 -18.29 15.97 39.37
N ASP A 294 -18.64 17.23 39.63
CA ASP A 294 -19.77 17.74 40.40
C ASP A 294 -21.15 17.31 39.87
N SER A 295 -22.07 17.08 40.80
CA SER A 295 -23.44 16.68 40.55
C SER A 295 -24.27 17.79 39.88
N SER A 296 -24.69 17.58 38.63
CA SER A 296 -26.01 17.92 38.05
C SER A 296 -25.89 18.04 36.53
N HIS A 297 -26.68 17.27 35.77
CA HIS A 297 -26.56 16.96 34.33
C HIS A 297 -25.59 15.80 34.08
N CYS A 298 -25.87 14.91 33.13
CA CYS A 298 -25.03 13.75 32.78
C CYS A 298 -23.57 14.18 32.55
N ILE A 299 -22.71 14.14 33.57
CA ILE A 299 -21.26 14.26 33.41
C ILE A 299 -20.73 12.85 33.21
N CYS A 300 -21.19 12.27 32.11
CA CYS A 300 -20.89 10.93 31.66
C CYS A 300 -20.32 11.10 30.26
N SER A 301 -19.20 11.84 30.14
CA SER A 301 -18.53 12.08 28.88
C SER A 301 -17.08 11.65 28.98
N VAL A 302 -16.84 10.34 28.78
CA VAL A 302 -15.49 9.92 28.40
C VAL A 302 -15.33 10.30 26.93
N LEU A 303 -14.42 11.23 26.65
CA LEU A 303 -14.03 11.57 25.29
C LEU A 303 -13.38 10.33 24.64
N LEU A 304 -13.72 10.01 23.40
CA LEU A 304 -12.98 8.97 22.66
C LEU A 304 -11.48 9.27 22.52
N HIS A 305 -11.03 10.50 22.77
CA HIS A 305 -9.59 10.79 22.86
C HIS A 305 -8.93 10.03 24.02
N THR A 306 -9.67 9.77 25.11
CA THR A 306 -9.24 8.95 26.26
C THR A 306 -9.40 7.44 25.99
N VAL A 307 -10.26 7.08 25.02
CA VAL A 307 -10.52 5.71 24.55
C VAL A 307 -10.14 5.63 23.06
N ILE A 308 -8.84 5.51 22.76
CA ILE A 308 -8.42 5.41 21.36
C ILE A 308 -8.92 4.07 20.82
N LEU A 309 -9.90 4.12 19.92
CA LEU A 309 -10.33 2.96 19.16
C LEU A 309 -9.35 2.76 18.00
N ASN A 310 -8.54 1.72 18.11
CA ASN A 310 -7.77 1.20 16.99
C ASN A 310 -8.51 0.00 16.42
N VAL A 311 -8.61 -0.11 15.10
CA VAL A 311 -9.01 -1.37 14.47
C VAL A 311 -7.73 -2.16 14.24
N ILE A 312 -7.58 -3.29 14.92
CA ILE A 312 -6.46 -4.20 14.68
C ILE A 312 -6.89 -5.18 13.60
N LEU A 313 -6.12 -5.17 12.51
CA LEU A 313 -6.29 -6.03 11.35
C LEU A 313 -5.09 -6.98 11.33
N GLN A 314 -5.28 -8.21 11.79
CA GLN A 314 -4.23 -9.26 11.83
C GLN A 314 -4.43 -10.31 10.75
#